data_AF-A0AAD6IZV7-F1
#
_entry.id   AF-A0AAD6IZV7-F1
#
_cell.length_a   1.000
_cell.length_b   1.000
_cell.length_c   1.000
_cell.angle_alpha   90.00
_cell.angle_beta   90.00
_cell.angle_gamma   90.00
#
_symmetry.space_group_name_H-M   'P 1'
#
loop_
_entity.id
_entity.type
_entity.pdbx_description
1 polymer ?
#
loop_
_entity_poly.entity_id
_entity_poly.type
_entity_poly.pdbx_seq_one_letter_code
_entity_poly.pdbx_strand_id
1 'polypeptide(L)' 'MAGFVYRQNNVPEWQRLHQRHDGLRTWVKGPRAKMMLYPYFVILGLGFAGSMYGMGRAVFNKKTWW' A
#
# COMPACT_ATOMS: atom_id res chain seq x y z
N MET A 1 6.45 30.38 -10.56
CA MET A 1 5.56 30.06 -9.42
C MET A 1 4.13 29.86 -9.92
N ALA A 2 3.81 28.73 -10.55
CA ALA A 2 2.45 28.40 -11.02
C ALA A 2 1.74 27.47 -10.00
N GLY A 3 1.79 27.84 -8.72
CA GLY A 3 1.63 26.89 -7.61
C GLY A 3 0.21 26.59 -7.15
N PHE A 4 -0.71 27.56 -7.21
CA PHE A 4 -2.07 27.38 -6.65
C PHE A 4 -3.16 28.16 -7.39
N VAL A 5 -2.84 29.29 -8.01
CA VAL A 5 -3.83 30.24 -8.56
C VAL A 5 -4.38 29.81 -9.93
N TYR A 6 -3.60 29.08 -10.75
CA TYR A 6 -4.01 28.67 -12.11
C TYR A 6 -4.09 27.15 -12.29
N ARG A 7 -4.18 26.38 -11.19
CA ARG A 7 -4.29 24.92 -11.28
C ARG A 7 -5.73 24.54 -11.64
N GLN A 8 -5.90 23.68 -12.64
CA GLN A 8 -7.21 23.11 -12.96
C GLN A 8 -7.79 22.36 -11.74
N ASN A 9 -9.07 22.60 -11.46
CA ASN A 9 -9.77 21.94 -10.37
C ASN A 9 -10.17 20.51 -10.76
N ASN A 10 -9.44 19.53 -10.25
CA ASN A 10 -9.72 18.11 -10.47
C ASN A 10 -10.59 17.49 -9.35
N VAL A 11 -11.05 18.27 -8.36
CA VAL A 11 -11.85 17.76 -7.24
C VAL A 11 -13.11 17.00 -7.70
N PRO A 12 -13.91 17.51 -8.67
CA PRO A 12 -15.09 16.79 -9.14
C PRO A 12 -14.76 15.44 -9.78
N GLU A 13 -13.60 15.33 -10.44
CA GLU A 13 -13.11 14.08 -11.04
C GLU A 13 -12.82 13.03 -9.94
N TRP A 14 -12.08 13.42 -8.92
CA TRP A 14 -11.77 12.55 -7.79
C TRP A 14 -13.01 12.18 -6.96
N GLN A 15 -13.95 13.11 -6.80
CA GLN A 15 -15.24 12.84 -6.15
C GLN A 15 -16.01 11.73 -6.90
N ARG A 16 -16.14 11.84 -8.23
CA ARG A 16 -16.78 10.80 -9.06
C ARG A 16 -16.09 9.45 -8.94
N LEU A 17 -14.75 9.43 -8.94
CA LEU A 17 -13.98 8.19 -8.79
C LEU A 17 -14.25 7.50 -7.45
N HIS A 18 -14.25 8.25 -6.34
CA HIS A 18 -14.38 7.67 -5.01
C HIS A 18 -15.82 7.37 -4.60
N GLN A 19 -16.78 8.16 -5.08
CA GLN A 19 -18.21 7.98 -4.81
C GLN A 19 -18.87 6.92 -5.69
N ARG A 20 -18.16 6.36 -6.68
CA ARG A 20 -18.68 5.26 -7.50
C ARG A 20 -19.03 4.05 -6.62
N HIS A 21 -20.25 3.53 -6.77
CA HIS A 21 -20.76 2.36 -6.04
C HIS A 21 -20.24 1.04 -6.65
N ASP A 22 -18.93 0.87 -6.69
CA ASP A 22 -18.26 -0.32 -7.23
C ASP A 22 -17.88 -1.36 -6.17
N GLY A 23 -18.26 -1.14 -4.90
CA GLY A 23 -17.95 -2.04 -3.78
C GLY A 23 -16.46 -2.10 -3.41
N LEU A 24 -15.61 -1.32 -4.07
CA LEU A 24 -14.17 -1.32 -3.81
C LEU A 24 -13.85 -0.46 -2.60
N ARG A 25 -12.84 -0.87 -1.83
CA ARG A 25 -12.31 -0.08 -0.72
C ARG A 25 -11.65 1.19 -1.25
N THR A 26 -11.75 2.28 -0.48
CA THR A 26 -11.24 3.62 -0.84
C THR A 26 -9.81 3.59 -1.36
N TRP A 27 -8.91 2.84 -0.71
CA TRP A 27 -7.49 2.76 -1.07
C TRP A 27 -7.21 2.01 -2.38
N VAL A 28 -8.16 1.27 -2.96
CA VAL A 28 -8.01 0.54 -4.23
C VAL A 28 -8.45 1.38 -5.44
N LYS A 29 -9.26 2.43 -5.23
CA LYS A 29 -9.96 3.13 -6.31
C LYS A 29 -9.07 3.97 -7.22
N GLY A 30 -7.89 4.38 -6.74
CA GLY A 30 -6.98 5.25 -7.48
C GLY A 30 -6.35 4.58 -8.71
N PRO A 31 -6.03 5.33 -9.79
CA PRO A 31 -5.42 4.78 -11.00
C PRO A 31 -4.04 4.15 -10.73
N ARG A 32 -3.30 4.69 -9.74
CA ARG A 32 -2.00 4.15 -9.31
C ARG A 32 -2.10 3.23 -8.09
N ALA A 33 -3.31 2.99 -7.56
CA ALA A 33 -3.49 2.25 -6.32
C ALA A 33 -2.89 0.85 -6.41
N LYS A 34 -3.13 0.11 -7.51
CA LYS A 34 -2.58 -1.25 -7.69
C LYS A 34 -1.04 -1.26 -7.70
N MET A 35 -0.42 -0.29 -8.37
CA MET A 35 1.04 -0.16 -8.43
C MET A 35 1.65 0.16 -7.07
N MET A 36 0.92 0.82 -6.17
CA MET A 36 1.39 1.11 -4.81
C MET A 36 1.08 -0.05 -3.84
N LEU A 37 -0.10 -0.66 -3.97
CA LEU A 37 -0.58 -1.70 -3.06
C LEU A 37 0.17 -3.03 -3.24
N TYR A 38 0.49 -3.44 -4.48
CA TYR A 38 1.17 -4.71 -4.67
C TYR A 38 2.57 -4.76 -4.05
N PRO A 39 3.46 -3.77 -4.28
CA PRO A 39 4.74 -3.74 -3.58
C PRO A 39 4.58 -3.65 -2.06
N TYR A 40 3.61 -2.86 -1.58
CA TYR A 40 3.32 -2.76 -0.15
C TYR A 40 2.99 -4.13 0.46
N PHE A 41 2.09 -4.90 -0.15
CA PHE A 41 1.73 -6.22 0.36
C PHE A 41 2.87 -7.24 0.26
N VAL A 42 3.71 -7.15 -0.77
CA VAL A 42 4.90 -8.00 -0.90
C VAL A 42 5.90 -7.72 0.24
N ILE A 43 6.22 -6.45 0.47
CA ILE A 43 7.16 -6.05 1.54
C ILE A 43 6.61 -6.45 2.90
N LEU A 44 5.32 -6.19 3.15
CA LEU A 44 4.66 -6.54 4.40
C LEU A 44 4.66 -8.06 4.63
N GLY A 45 4.30 -8.85 3.61
CA GLY A 45 4.26 -10.30 3.69
C GLY A 45 5.64 -10.92 3.91
N LEU A 46 6.65 -10.46 3.19
CA LEU A 46 8.03 -10.92 3.35
C LEU A 46 8.60 -10.55 4.71
N GLY A 47 8.36 -9.31 5.17
CA GLY A 47 8.79 -8.87 6.50
C GLY A 47 8.14 -9.69 7.62
N PHE A 48 6.83 -9.94 7.51
CA PHE A 48 6.11 -10.79 8.47
C PHE A 48 6.67 -12.23 8.47
N ALA A 49 6.78 -12.86 7.30
CA ALA A 49 7.31 -14.22 7.20
C ALA A 49 8.75 -14.33 7.73
N GLY A 50 9.61 -13.36 7.39
CA GLY A 50 10.98 -13.28 7.91
C GLY A 50 11.03 -13.13 9.43
N SER A 51 10.14 -12.32 10.01
CA SER A 51 10.04 -12.16 11.48
C SER A 51 9.59 -13.43 12.18
N MET A 52 8.61 -14.16 11.62
CA MET A 52 8.14 -15.44 12.16
C MET A 52 9.23 -16.51 12.06
N TYR A 53 9.96 -16.56 10.95
CA TYR A 53 11.10 -17.45 10.79
C TYR A 53 12.21 -17.15 11.81
N GLY A 54 12.59 -15.89 11.96
CA GLY A 54 13.59 -15.46 12.95
C GLY A 54 13.17 -15.78 14.38
N MET A 55 11.88 -15.60 14.71
CA MET A 55 11.32 -15.99 16.01
C MET A 55 11.41 -17.51 16.24
N GLY A 56 10.99 -18.32 15.26
CA GLY A 56 11.07 -19.78 15.38
C GLY A 56 12.51 -20.25 15.58
N ARG A 57 13.46 -19.68 14.85
CA ARG A 57 14.90 -19.94 15.02
C ARG A 57 15.38 -19.57 16.42
N ALA A 58 14.97 -18.40 16.94
CA ALA A 58 15.33 -17.96 18.28
C ALA A 58 14.80 -18.90 19.38
N VAL A 59 13.59 -19.45 19.23
CA VAL A 59 13.03 -20.48 20.13
C VAL A 59 13.92 -21.73 20.17
N PHE A 60 14.47 -22.14 19.03
CA PHE A 60 15.44 -23.23 18.94
C PHE A 60 16.90 -22.82 19.24
N ASN A 61 17.10 -21.64 19.85
CA ASN A 61 18.40 -21.05 20.17
C ASN A 61 19.35 -20.91 18.98
N LYS A 62 18.80 -20.73 17.77
CA LYS A 62 19.55 -20.45 16.55
C LYS A 62 19.58 -18.94 16.34
N LYS A 63 20.76 -18.32 16.48
CA LYS A 63 20.94 -16.85 16.41
C LYS A 63 21.26 -16.32 15.01
N THR A 64 21.52 -17.21 14.06
CA THR A 64 21.85 -16.90 12.67
C THR A 64 20.73 -17.33 11.73
N TRP A 65 20.70 -16.67 10.57
CA TRP A 65 19.73 -16.95 9.50
C TRP A 65 19.89 -18.36 8.90
N TRP A 66 21.13 -18.86 8.86
CA TRP A 66 21.53 -20.23 8.53
C TRP A 66 21.71 -21.07 9.80
#